data_AF-A0A2A2H055-F1
#
_entry.id   AF-A0A2A2H055-F1
#
_cell.length_a   1.000
_cell.length_b   1.000
_cell.length_c   1.000
_cell.angle_alpha   90.00
_cell.angle_beta   90.00
_cell.angle_gamma   90.00
#
_symmetry.space_group_name_H-M   'P 1'
#
loop_
_entity.id
_entity.type
_entity.pdbx_description
1 polymer ?
#
loop_
_entity_poly.entity_id
_entity_poly.type
_entity_poly.pdbx_seq_one_letter_code
_entity_poly.pdbx_strand_id
1 'polypeptide(L)'
;MDRLLERFWEYSAINTQSKSYTKSKPSSIGQAKLAELLLTELTELGVSTSELLENGCLMAKLPANIEHSVPAIGFISHLDTSPDFVGKNVKPQLIENYRGGDIALGIGNAVLSPVIFPILHEMIGKTIITSDGKTLLGAENKQLS
;
A
#
# COMPACT_ATOMS: atom_id res chain seq x y z
N MET A 1 -11.67 -11.17 3.64
CA MET A 1 -11.31 -9.80 4.06
C MET A 1 -10.00 -9.82 4.83
N ASP A 2 -9.77 -10.86 5.62
CA ASP A 2 -8.56 -11.06 6.45
C ASP A 2 -7.23 -11.00 5.67
N ARG A 3 -7.12 -11.69 4.52
CA ARG A 3 -5.89 -11.67 3.70
C ARG A 3 -5.52 -10.30 3.11
N LEU A 4 -6.50 -9.43 2.87
CA LEU A 4 -6.24 -8.08 2.35
C LEU A 4 -5.57 -7.22 3.42
N LEU A 5 -6.11 -7.29 4.64
CA LEU A 5 -5.58 -6.59 5.80
C LEU A 5 -4.16 -7.08 6.09
N GLU A 6 -3.94 -8.40 6.13
CA GLU A 6 -2.63 -9.03 6.36
C GLU A 6 -1.58 -8.55 5.34
N ARG A 7 -1.88 -8.64 4.04
CA ARG A 7 -1.01 -8.14 2.97
C ARG A 7 -0.72 -6.66 3.10
N PHE A 8 -1.75 -5.85 3.40
CA PHE A 8 -1.56 -4.42 3.63
C PHE A 8 -0.58 -4.14 4.78
N TRP A 9 -0.70 -4.85 5.90
CA TRP A 9 0.25 -4.71 7.00
C TRP A 9 1.67 -5.11 6.59
N GLU A 10 1.82 -6.24 5.93
CA GLU A 10 3.13 -6.73 5.47
C GLU A 10 3.79 -5.74 4.51
N TYR A 11 3.05 -5.24 3.53
CA TYR A 11 3.57 -4.25 2.59
C TYR A 11 3.88 -2.92 3.28
N SER A 12 2.99 -2.43 4.16
CA SER A 12 3.19 -1.17 4.88
C SER A 12 4.42 -1.20 5.80
N ALA A 13 4.78 -2.36 6.35
CA ALA A 13 5.98 -2.53 7.17
C ALA A 13 7.29 -2.38 6.39
N ILE A 14 7.28 -2.64 5.08
CA ILE A 14 8.46 -2.49 4.22
C ILE A 14 8.67 -1.01 3.88
N ASN A 15 9.78 -0.45 4.37
CA ASN A 15 10.20 0.91 4.01
C ASN A 15 10.58 0.96 2.53
N THR A 16 9.74 1.61 1.74
CA THR A 16 9.84 1.74 0.27
C THR A 16 10.03 3.19 -0.17
N GLN A 17 10.40 4.07 0.76
CA GLN A 17 10.49 5.50 0.50
C GLN A 17 11.41 5.78 -0.69
N SER A 18 10.95 6.65 -1.59
CA SER A 18 11.73 7.09 -2.75
C SER A 18 12.84 8.06 -2.33
N LYS A 19 13.91 8.12 -3.15
CA LYS A 19 15.06 9.00 -2.92
C LYS A 19 15.28 9.87 -4.14
N SER A 20 15.15 11.18 -3.99
CA SER A 20 15.22 12.14 -5.10
C SER A 20 16.61 12.33 -5.72
N TYR A 21 17.68 11.93 -5.00
CA TYR A 21 19.08 12.19 -5.41
C TYR A 21 19.84 10.94 -5.86
N THR A 22 19.16 9.92 -6.40
CA THR A 22 19.82 8.71 -6.90
C THR A 22 19.63 8.57 -8.41
N LYS A 23 20.66 8.01 -9.06
CA LYS A 23 20.61 7.60 -10.48
C LYS A 23 20.16 6.15 -10.64
N SER A 24 19.98 5.42 -9.53
CA SER A 24 19.58 4.01 -9.53
C SER A 24 18.07 3.89 -9.72
N LYS A 25 17.64 2.86 -10.45
CA LYS A 25 16.24 2.46 -10.58
C LYS A 25 16.16 0.98 -10.20
N PRO A 26 15.48 0.61 -9.10
CA PRO A 26 14.75 1.47 -8.18
C PRO A 26 15.66 2.40 -7.34
N SER A 27 15.07 3.47 -6.78
CA SER A 27 15.80 4.52 -6.04
C SER A 27 16.19 4.08 -4.62
N SER A 28 15.53 3.05 -4.08
CA SER A 28 15.84 2.49 -2.77
C SER A 28 15.77 0.97 -2.78
N ILE A 29 16.60 0.33 -1.93
CA ILE A 29 16.63 -1.13 -1.77
C ILE A 29 15.27 -1.67 -1.30
N GLY A 30 14.53 -0.87 -0.55
CA GLY A 30 13.20 -1.25 -0.08
C GLY A 30 12.19 -1.46 -1.20
N GLN A 31 12.25 -0.64 -2.25
CA GLN A 31 11.41 -0.81 -3.45
C GLN A 31 11.72 -2.16 -4.14
N ALA A 32 12.99 -2.52 -4.28
CA ALA A 32 13.40 -3.81 -4.83
C ALA A 32 12.88 -4.99 -3.97
N LYS A 33 13.00 -4.89 -2.65
CA LYS A 33 12.48 -5.91 -1.72
C LYS A 33 10.97 -6.13 -1.85
N LEU A 34 10.20 -5.05 -1.97
CA LEU A 34 8.74 -5.18 -2.17
C LEU A 34 8.44 -5.82 -3.54
N ALA A 35 9.19 -5.46 -4.58
CA ALA A 35 9.03 -6.06 -5.91
C ALA A 35 9.34 -7.58 -5.91
N GLU A 36 10.38 -8.01 -5.22
CA GLU A 36 10.75 -9.43 -5.05
C GLU A 36 9.68 -10.21 -4.27
N LEU A 37 9.13 -9.61 -3.20
CA LEU A 37 8.03 -10.21 -2.44
C LEU A 37 6.80 -10.40 -3.33
N LEU A 38 6.38 -9.35 -4.06
CA LEU A 38 5.25 -9.42 -4.97
C LEU A 38 5.46 -10.42 -6.11
N LEU A 39 6.69 -10.53 -6.65
CA LEU A 39 7.02 -11.54 -7.65
C LEU A 39 6.81 -12.96 -7.10
N THR A 40 7.21 -13.19 -5.86
CA THR A 40 7.03 -14.48 -5.17
C THR A 40 5.55 -14.78 -5.00
N GLU A 41 4.78 -13.84 -4.46
CA GLU A 41 3.33 -13.99 -4.27
C GLU A 41 2.57 -14.23 -5.59
N LEU A 42 2.92 -13.51 -6.67
CA LEU A 42 2.31 -13.71 -7.98
C LEU A 42 2.60 -15.11 -8.53
N THR A 43 3.82 -15.61 -8.31
CA THR A 43 4.22 -16.97 -8.71
C THR A 43 3.42 -18.01 -7.91
N GLU A 44 3.28 -17.82 -6.59
CA GLU A 44 2.48 -18.69 -5.72
C GLU A 44 0.98 -18.68 -6.08
N LEU A 45 0.47 -17.54 -6.57
CA LEU A 45 -0.89 -17.41 -7.09
C LEU A 45 -1.09 -18.07 -8.47
N GLY A 46 -0.03 -18.61 -9.07
CA GLY A 46 -0.08 -19.27 -10.38
C GLY A 46 0.02 -18.32 -11.57
N VAL A 47 0.40 -17.06 -11.34
CA VAL A 47 0.68 -16.09 -12.42
C VAL A 47 2.05 -16.40 -13.01
N SER A 48 2.05 -17.29 -13.99
CA SER A 48 3.26 -17.88 -14.60
C SER A 48 4.03 -16.92 -15.51
N THR A 49 3.43 -15.80 -15.91
CA THR A 49 4.11 -14.76 -16.69
C THR A 49 4.34 -13.56 -15.78
N SER A 50 5.34 -13.64 -14.91
CA SER A 50 5.77 -12.55 -14.04
C SER A 50 7.27 -12.29 -14.24
N GLU A 51 7.66 -11.03 -14.38
CA GLU A 51 9.03 -10.62 -14.63
C GLU A 51 9.36 -9.34 -13.86
N LEU A 52 10.48 -9.34 -13.15
CA LEU A 52 11.06 -8.15 -12.55
C LEU A 52 12.12 -7.58 -13.49
N LEU A 53 11.82 -6.44 -14.08
CA LEU A 53 12.72 -5.74 -14.99
C LEU A 53 13.90 -5.10 -14.23
N GLU A 54 15.03 -4.88 -14.93
CA GLU A 54 16.24 -4.28 -14.36
C GLU A 54 16.02 -2.90 -13.70
N ASN A 55 14.98 -2.17 -14.14
CA ASN A 55 14.62 -0.86 -13.59
C ASN A 55 13.76 -0.95 -12.31
N GLY A 56 13.46 -2.16 -11.80
CA GLY A 56 12.62 -2.41 -10.64
C GLY A 56 11.11 -2.43 -10.92
N CYS A 57 10.71 -2.47 -12.20
CA CYS A 57 9.31 -2.60 -12.59
C CYS A 57 8.93 -4.09 -12.63
N LEU A 58 7.91 -4.46 -11.86
CA LEU A 58 7.32 -5.79 -11.86
C LEU A 58 6.17 -5.82 -12.87
N MET A 59 6.25 -6.71 -13.84
CA MET A 59 5.19 -6.96 -14.81
C MET A 59 4.63 -8.36 -14.60
N ALA A 60 3.31 -8.50 -14.70
CA ALA A 60 2.67 -9.79 -14.65
C ALA A 60 1.48 -9.86 -15.60
N LYS A 61 1.25 -11.04 -16.17
CA LYS A 61 0.14 -11.31 -17.09
C LYS A 61 -0.63 -12.54 -16.63
N LEU A 62 -1.92 -12.33 -16.35
CA LEU A 62 -2.88 -13.41 -16.17
C LEU A 62 -3.48 -13.78 -17.55
N PRO A 63 -3.45 -15.05 -17.97
CA PRO A 63 -4.10 -15.49 -19.20
C PRO A 63 -5.61 -15.25 -19.18
N ALA A 64 -6.22 -15.10 -20.36
CA ALA A 64 -7.66 -15.02 -20.49
C ALA A 64 -8.31 -16.31 -19.94
N ASN A 65 -9.44 -16.17 -19.26
CA ASN A 65 -10.26 -17.27 -18.77
C ASN A 65 -11.43 -17.62 -19.71
N ILE A 66 -11.42 -17.08 -20.93
CA ILE A 66 -12.46 -17.22 -21.94
C ILE A 66 -11.83 -17.44 -23.32
N GLU A 67 -12.58 -18.09 -24.21
CA GLU A 67 -12.08 -18.51 -25.54
C GLU A 67 -12.17 -17.42 -26.62
N HIS A 68 -13.08 -16.45 -26.46
CA HIS A 68 -13.28 -15.40 -27.45
C HIS A 68 -12.35 -14.21 -27.21
N SER A 69 -12.01 -13.51 -28.29
CA SER A 69 -11.10 -12.36 -28.24
C SER A 69 -11.73 -11.20 -27.47
N VAL A 70 -11.00 -10.71 -26.47
CA VAL A 70 -11.34 -9.51 -25.70
C VAL A 70 -10.10 -8.62 -25.57
N PRO A 71 -10.28 -7.29 -25.43
CA PRO A 71 -9.15 -6.40 -25.19
C PRO A 71 -8.49 -6.70 -23.84
N ALA A 72 -7.17 -6.65 -23.81
CA ALA A 72 -6.42 -6.73 -22.56
C ALA A 72 -6.59 -5.44 -21.74
N ILE A 73 -6.74 -5.59 -20.43
CA ILE A 73 -6.75 -4.48 -19.47
C ILE A 73 -5.51 -4.55 -18.59
N GLY A 74 -5.00 -3.40 -18.16
CA GLY A 74 -3.84 -3.28 -17.29
C GLY A 74 -4.20 -2.58 -15.99
N PHE A 75 -3.71 -3.11 -14.88
CA PHE A 75 -3.74 -2.47 -13.57
C PHE A 75 -2.31 -2.07 -13.20
N ILE A 76 -2.14 -0.84 -12.70
CA ILE A 76 -0.83 -0.28 -12.39
C ILE A 76 -0.87 0.29 -10.98
N SER A 77 0.06 -0.13 -10.15
CA SER A 77 0.33 0.44 -8.84
C SER A 77 1.83 0.77 -8.71
N HIS A 78 2.17 1.76 -7.90
CA HIS A 78 3.55 2.11 -7.61
C HIS A 78 4.01 1.51 -6.27
N LEU A 79 5.29 1.17 -6.17
CA LEU A 79 5.86 0.48 -5.01
C LEU A 79 6.33 1.43 -3.90
N ASP A 80 6.58 2.69 -4.25
CA ASP A 80 7.24 3.64 -3.38
C ASP A 80 6.28 4.46 -2.52
N THR A 81 6.83 5.01 -1.43
CA THR A 81 6.14 5.98 -0.57
C THR A 81 6.83 7.34 -0.67
N SER A 82 6.07 8.42 -0.46
CA SER A 82 6.55 9.80 -0.60
C SER A 82 7.79 10.09 0.27
N PRO A 83 8.77 10.87 -0.22
CA PRO A 83 9.91 11.32 0.57
C PRO A 83 9.51 12.34 1.64
N ASP A 84 8.31 12.91 1.58
CA ASP A 84 7.88 14.06 2.38
C ASP A 84 7.73 13.74 3.88
N PHE A 85 7.58 12.47 4.23
CA PHE A 85 7.41 12.07 5.63
C PHE A 85 7.86 10.63 5.88
N VAL A 86 8.19 10.28 7.13
CA VAL A 86 8.86 9.02 7.46
C VAL A 86 7.95 7.81 7.21
N GLY A 87 8.35 6.93 6.28
CA GLY A 87 7.66 5.66 5.96
C GLY A 87 8.27 4.42 6.63
N LYS A 88 9.07 4.59 7.69
CA LYS A 88 9.73 3.50 8.43
C LYS A 88 8.99 3.20 9.72
N ASN A 89 8.86 1.90 10.07
CA ASN A 89 8.19 1.43 11.28
C ASN A 89 6.73 1.89 11.41
N VAL A 90 5.99 1.83 10.30
CA VAL A 90 4.57 2.17 10.28
C VAL A 90 3.81 1.26 11.26
N LYS A 91 2.97 1.87 12.10
CA LYS A 91 2.10 1.15 13.04
C LYS A 91 0.65 1.49 12.72
N PRO A 92 0.00 0.72 11.83
CA PRO A 92 -1.39 0.99 11.50
C PRO A 92 -2.29 0.70 12.70
N GLN A 93 -3.29 1.55 12.89
CA GLN A 93 -4.34 1.40 13.89
C GLN A 93 -5.63 1.06 13.18
N LEU A 94 -6.34 0.02 13.64
CA LEU A 94 -7.63 -0.40 13.11
C LEU A 94 -8.75 0.15 14.00
N ILE A 95 -9.64 0.95 13.43
CA ILE A 95 -10.81 1.50 14.10
C ILE A 95 -12.05 0.90 13.44
N GLU A 96 -12.59 -0.14 14.07
CA GLU A 96 -13.81 -0.79 13.61
C GLU A 96 -15.06 0.01 14.00
N ASN A 97 -16.09 -0.03 13.15
CA ASN A 97 -17.38 0.61 13.41
C ASN A 97 -17.24 2.08 13.86
N TYR A 98 -16.50 2.88 13.09
CA TYR A 98 -16.20 4.27 13.45
C TYR A 98 -17.47 5.05 13.81
N ARG A 99 -17.43 5.78 14.93
CA ARG A 99 -18.62 6.41 15.53
C ARG A 99 -18.77 7.91 15.24
N GLY A 100 -17.89 8.49 14.43
CA GLY A 100 -17.97 9.90 14.05
C GLY A 100 -17.29 10.90 15.01
N GLY A 101 -16.43 10.42 15.91
CA GLY A 101 -15.67 11.25 16.84
C GLY A 101 -14.19 11.40 16.47
N ASP A 102 -13.45 12.16 17.26
CA ASP A 102 -12.00 12.30 17.11
C ASP A 102 -11.28 10.95 17.24
N ILE A 103 -10.31 10.68 16.36
CA ILE A 103 -9.46 9.48 16.41
C ILE A 103 -8.07 9.89 16.91
N ALA A 104 -7.67 9.37 18.08
CA ALA A 104 -6.32 9.56 18.60
C ALA A 104 -5.30 8.79 17.74
N LEU A 105 -4.21 9.46 17.38
CA LEU A 105 -3.13 8.88 16.59
C LEU A 105 -1.96 8.50 17.52
N GLY A 106 -1.86 7.20 17.85
CA GLY A 106 -0.82 6.66 18.72
C GLY A 106 -0.87 7.20 20.15
N ILE A 107 0.30 7.27 20.79
CA ILE A 107 0.46 7.83 22.14
C ILE A 107 0.96 9.28 21.99
N GLY A 108 0.08 10.26 22.19
CA GLY A 108 0.39 11.68 22.12
C GLY A 108 -0.84 12.57 21.92
N ASN A 109 -0.61 13.78 21.41
CA ASN A 109 -1.66 14.79 21.17
C ASN A 109 -2.14 14.85 19.70
N ALA A 110 -1.65 13.94 18.86
CA ALA A 110 -2.05 13.90 17.45
C ALA A 110 -3.46 13.30 17.34
N VAL A 111 -4.36 14.00 16.63
CA VAL A 111 -5.76 13.63 16.51
C VAL A 111 -6.21 13.82 15.07
N LEU A 112 -6.90 12.81 14.52
CA LEU A 112 -7.65 12.94 13.29
C LEU A 112 -9.09 13.30 13.64
N SER A 113 -9.46 14.56 13.43
CA SER A 113 -10.76 15.10 13.84
C SER A 113 -11.69 15.32 12.63
N PRO A 114 -12.98 14.96 12.71
CA PRO A 114 -13.96 15.29 11.67
C PRO A 114 -14.17 16.80 11.49
N VAL A 115 -13.80 17.62 12.47
CA VAL A 115 -13.81 19.09 12.33
C VAL A 115 -12.78 19.56 11.30
N ILE A 116 -11.61 18.90 11.26
CA ILE A 116 -10.52 19.21 10.34
C ILE A 116 -10.73 18.47 9.00
N PHE A 117 -11.21 17.23 9.05
CA PHE A 117 -11.46 16.39 7.88
C PHE A 117 -12.93 15.95 7.83
N PRO A 118 -13.83 16.77 7.24
CA PRO A 118 -15.27 16.50 7.22
C PRO A 118 -15.66 15.16 6.60
N ILE A 119 -14.82 14.60 5.73
CA ILE A 119 -15.00 13.27 5.13
C ILE A 119 -15.22 12.16 6.16
N LEU A 120 -14.71 12.33 7.39
CA LEU A 120 -14.93 11.38 8.47
C LEU A 120 -16.42 11.20 8.81
N HIS A 121 -17.26 12.23 8.62
CA HIS A 121 -18.71 12.09 8.82
C HIS A 121 -19.34 11.06 7.86
N GLU A 122 -18.76 10.86 6.68
CA GLU A 122 -19.20 9.87 5.69
C GLU A 122 -18.64 8.46 5.95
N MET A 123 -17.78 8.32 6.96
CA MET A 123 -17.12 7.06 7.32
C MET A 123 -17.73 6.41 8.57
N ILE A 124 -18.83 6.95 9.10
CA ILE A 124 -19.54 6.37 10.25
C ILE A 124 -20.01 4.95 9.91
N GLY A 125 -19.74 4.01 10.81
CA GLY A 125 -20.02 2.59 10.65
C GLY A 125 -19.01 1.81 9.80
N LYS A 126 -18.04 2.48 9.16
CA LYS A 126 -16.96 1.82 8.41
C LYS A 126 -15.77 1.50 9.31
N THR A 127 -14.92 0.61 8.83
CA THR A 127 -13.61 0.34 9.43
C THR A 127 -12.57 1.28 8.82
N ILE A 128 -11.87 2.03 9.67
CA ILE A 128 -10.86 3.01 9.27
C ILE A 128 -9.50 2.50 9.72
N ILE A 129 -8.50 2.59 8.84
CA ILE A 129 -7.10 2.32 9.17
C ILE A 129 -6.36 3.65 9.18
N THR A 130 -5.68 3.97 10.28
CA THR A 130 -4.87 5.20 10.41
C THR A 130 -3.42 4.86 10.76
N SER A 131 -2.50 5.81 10.60
CA SER A 131 -1.16 5.68 11.22
C SER A 131 -1.20 5.98 12.72
N ASP A 132 -0.05 5.88 13.37
CA ASP A 132 0.17 6.29 14.77
C ASP A 132 0.52 7.79 14.90
N GLY A 133 0.37 8.57 13.83
CA GLY A 133 0.67 10.01 13.81
C GLY A 133 2.17 10.35 13.72
N LYS A 134 3.06 9.34 13.77
CA LYS A 134 4.53 9.54 13.64
C LYS A 134 5.07 9.12 12.28
N THR A 135 4.25 8.41 11.50
CA THR A 135 4.63 7.80 10.22
C THR A 135 3.52 7.99 9.18
N LEU A 136 3.89 7.90 7.89
CA LEU A 136 2.91 7.73 6.82
C LEU A 136 2.34 6.32 6.86
N LEU A 137 1.03 6.20 6.62
CA LEU A 137 0.38 4.90 6.52
C LEU A 137 0.83 4.12 5.27
N GLY A 138 1.22 4.82 4.20
CA GLY A 138 1.59 4.20 2.92
C GLY A 138 0.39 3.64 2.15
N ALA A 139 -0.83 4.10 2.46
CA ALA A 139 -2.05 3.72 1.74
C ALA A 139 -1.97 4.03 0.24
N GLU A 140 -1.34 5.17 -0.12
CA GLU A 140 -0.90 5.44 -1.48
C GLU A 140 0.47 4.77 -1.73
N ASN A 141 0.58 3.69 -2.50
CA ASN A 141 -0.45 2.92 -3.23
C ASN A 141 -0.50 1.43 -2.80
N LYS A 142 -0.12 1.13 -1.56
CA LYS A 142 -0.08 -0.24 -1.04
C LYS A 142 -1.45 -0.82 -0.71
N GLN A 143 -2.51 0.00 -0.75
CA GLN A 143 -3.89 -0.43 -0.50
C GLN A 143 -4.49 -1.25 -1.68
N LEU A 144 -3.89 -1.16 -2.88
CA LEU A 144 -4.38 -1.79 -4.11
C LEU A 144 -3.57 -3.03 -4.57
N SER A 145 -2.49 -3.36 -3.85
CA SER A 145 -1.62 -4.52 -4.11
C SER A 145 -2.01 -5.73 -3.27
#